data_AF-A0A7U6KRS4-F1
#
_entry.id   AF-A0A7U6KRS4-F1
#
_cell.length_a   1.000
_cell.length_b   1.000
_cell.length_c   1.000
_cell.angle_alpha   90.00
_cell.angle_beta   90.00
_cell.angle_gamma   90.00
#
_symmetry.space_group_name_H-M   'P 1'
#
loop_
_entity.id
_entity.type
_entity.pdbx_description
1 polymer ?
#
loop_
_entity_poly.entity_id
_entity_poly.type
_entity_poly.pdbx_seq_one_letter_code
_entity_poly.pdbx_strand_id
1 'polypeptide(L)'
;MLAEVKNSVHSGDAENDIAENDNYAPSFEQSECGSERPSFDDSAVENQNDNIPAALKAYLRTPEQKQAEIDAIKAESRLRWLAFYYLSRREYGKAELKQKLIDKEQDPEKIDALLDEFEEKGYQSDYRTTLMLIRENIRKGRGRGRIKQEFYRKKIAMPGNIDELIDMANSESEEFREFVDPDDSLVEGVDWLKLAVVARTKKYGDDLPTEQKEKS
;
A
#
# COMPACT_ATOMS: atom_id res chain seq x y z
N MET A 1 -40.24 18.87 51.10
CA MET A 1 -39.62 17.56 51.45
C MET A 1 -38.19 17.64 50.94
N LEU A 2 -37.17 17.66 51.79
CA LEU A 2 -36.72 16.62 52.72
C LEU A 2 -36.29 15.35 51.96
N ALA A 3 -35.04 14.86 52.08
CA ALA A 3 -33.92 15.37 52.88
C ALA A 3 -32.55 14.97 52.31
N GLU A 4 -31.50 15.70 52.72
CA GLU A 4 -30.12 15.16 52.72
C GLU A 4 -30.01 14.07 53.78
N VAL A 5 -29.17 13.04 53.55
CA VAL A 5 -28.67 12.17 54.62
C VAL A 5 -27.17 11.95 54.43
N LYS A 6 -26.38 12.47 55.38
CA LYS A 6 -24.97 12.11 55.57
C LYS A 6 -24.89 10.86 56.45
N ASN A 7 -23.90 9.99 56.20
CA ASN A 7 -22.97 9.43 57.19
C ASN A 7 -21.89 8.61 56.43
N SER A 8 -20.58 8.63 56.69
CA SER A 8 -19.72 9.01 57.84
C SER A 8 -19.27 7.84 58.73
N VAL A 9 -17.99 7.45 58.58
CA VAL A 9 -17.05 6.98 59.65
C VAL A 9 -17.37 5.61 60.29
N HIS A 10 -16.44 4.76 60.78
CA HIS A 10 -14.95 4.70 60.92
C HIS A 10 -14.48 3.34 60.27
N SER A 11 -13.29 2.74 60.40
CA SER A 11 -11.91 2.96 60.91
C SER A 11 -11.00 1.93 60.17
N GLY A 12 -9.67 1.81 60.32
CA GLY A 12 -8.65 2.48 61.14
C GLY A 12 -7.26 2.22 60.49
N ASP A 13 -6.28 3.10 60.66
CA ASP A 13 -5.34 3.14 61.81
C ASP A 13 -4.08 2.28 61.55
N ALA A 14 -3.07 2.90 60.93
CA ALA A 14 -1.70 2.40 60.82
C ALA A 14 -0.73 3.56 60.51
N GLU A 15 -0.62 4.52 61.43
CA GLU A 15 0.50 5.48 61.43
C GLU A 15 1.81 4.74 61.67
N ASN A 16 2.91 5.23 61.08
CA ASN A 16 4.25 4.87 61.53
C ASN A 16 5.26 5.97 61.16
N ASP A 17 5.22 7.06 61.92
CA ASP A 17 6.23 8.12 61.83
C ASP A 17 7.61 7.55 62.18
N ILE A 18 8.58 7.76 61.29
CA ILE A 18 10.00 7.63 61.64
C ILE A 18 10.69 8.93 61.27
N ALA A 19 11.09 9.63 62.32
CA ALA A 19 11.56 11.01 62.37
C ALA A 19 12.59 11.43 61.32
N GLU A 20 12.56 12.73 61.03
CA GLU A 20 13.69 13.49 60.53
C GLU A 20 14.97 13.20 61.35
N ASN A 21 16.11 13.10 60.68
CA ASN A 21 17.40 13.23 61.35
C ASN A 21 18.38 13.94 60.42
N ASP A 22 18.41 15.27 60.50
CA ASP A 22 19.54 16.05 60.02
C ASP A 22 20.82 15.51 60.65
N ASN A 23 21.85 15.20 59.83
CA ASN A 23 23.14 15.88 59.94
C ASN A 23 24.19 15.44 58.90
N TYR A 24 25.16 16.33 58.72
CA TYR A 24 26.53 16.06 58.28
C TYR A 24 26.77 15.58 56.83
N ALA A 25 26.83 16.55 55.92
CA ALA A 25 27.56 16.38 54.66
C ALA A 25 29.09 16.38 54.92
N PRO A 26 29.85 15.35 54.51
CA PRO A 26 31.30 15.42 54.52
C PRO A 26 31.78 16.29 53.35
N SER A 27 32.38 17.44 53.65
CA SER A 27 33.03 18.30 52.66
C SER A 27 34.27 17.60 52.08
N PHE A 28 34.13 16.97 50.92
CA PHE A 28 35.27 16.35 50.24
C PHE A 28 36.12 17.42 49.55
N GLU A 29 37.41 17.46 49.90
CA GLU A 29 38.31 18.55 49.51
C GLU A 29 38.62 18.56 48.01
N GLN A 30 38.77 19.76 47.44
CA GLN A 30 39.16 19.94 46.04
C GLN A 30 40.65 19.63 45.88
N SER A 31 40.98 18.39 45.52
CA SER A 31 42.32 18.01 45.08
C SER A 31 42.45 18.22 43.57
N GLU A 32 43.05 19.34 43.17
CA GLU A 32 43.47 19.56 41.79
C GLU A 32 44.69 18.66 41.46
N CYS A 33 44.42 17.48 40.91
CA CYS A 33 45.45 16.63 40.31
C CYS A 33 45.06 16.32 38.87
N GLY A 34 45.74 16.96 37.91
CA GLY A 34 45.49 16.78 36.48
C GLY A 34 45.98 15.43 35.99
N SER A 35 45.07 14.58 35.51
CA SER A 35 45.36 13.44 34.66
C SER A 35 44.44 13.42 33.45
N GLU A 36 44.99 13.03 32.30
CA GLU A 36 44.41 13.26 30.98
C GLU A 36 43.11 12.48 30.78
N ARG A 37 42.10 13.11 30.16
CA ARG A 37 40.97 12.34 29.62
C ARG A 37 41.49 11.49 28.47
N PRO A 38 41.37 10.15 28.49
CA PRO A 38 41.69 9.36 27.32
C PRO A 38 40.73 9.75 26.19
N SER A 39 41.29 10.08 25.03
CA SER A 39 40.51 10.36 23.82
C SER A 39 39.82 9.07 23.37
N PHE A 40 38.54 8.91 23.72
CA PHE A 40 37.73 7.81 23.23
C PHE A 40 37.53 7.97 21.72
N ASP A 41 38.04 7.01 20.96
CA ASP A 41 37.82 6.90 19.52
C ASP A 41 36.40 6.36 19.28
N ASP A 42 35.52 7.25 18.82
CA ASP A 42 34.10 6.97 18.57
C ASP A 42 33.90 5.90 17.47
N SER A 43 34.91 5.66 16.63
CA SER A 43 34.81 4.70 15.51
C SER A 43 34.88 3.22 15.92
N ALA A 44 35.29 2.91 17.15
CA ALA A 44 35.51 1.54 17.61
C ALA A 44 34.26 0.85 18.19
N VAL A 45 33.18 1.59 18.46
CA VAL A 45 32.09 1.13 19.35
C VAL A 45 31.08 0.20 18.65
N GLU A 46 30.84 0.36 17.36
CA GLU A 46 29.79 -0.39 16.65
C GLU A 46 30.01 -1.91 16.70
N ASN A 47 31.24 -2.36 16.44
CA ASN A 47 31.59 -3.78 16.28
C ASN A 47 31.49 -4.64 17.56
N GLN A 48 31.35 -4.04 18.75
CA GLN A 48 31.22 -4.82 20.01
C GLN A 48 29.77 -5.17 20.35
N ASN A 49 28.78 -4.48 19.78
CA ASN A 49 27.38 -4.59 20.20
C ASN A 49 26.63 -5.81 19.64
N ASP A 50 27.21 -6.55 18.70
CA ASP A 50 26.53 -7.67 18.02
C ASP A 50 26.61 -9.02 18.74
N ASN A 51 27.51 -9.15 19.73
CA ASN A 51 27.55 -10.32 20.61
C ASN A 51 26.73 -10.14 21.91
N ILE A 52 25.93 -9.06 22.01
CA ILE A 52 25.06 -8.80 23.17
C ILE A 52 23.74 -9.57 23.00
N PRO A 53 23.28 -10.37 23.99
CA PRO A 53 22.01 -11.07 23.92
C PRO A 53 20.84 -10.13 23.62
N ALA A 54 19.94 -10.52 22.72
CA ALA A 54 18.85 -9.67 22.24
C ALA A 54 17.97 -9.07 23.37
N ALA A 55 17.80 -9.80 24.49
CA ALA A 55 17.11 -9.32 25.69
C ALA A 55 17.81 -8.11 26.34
N LEU A 56 19.14 -8.10 26.44
CA LEU A 56 19.90 -6.93 26.90
C LEU A 56 19.87 -5.82 25.86
N LYS A 57 20.00 -6.15 24.56
CA LYS A 57 19.94 -5.17 23.47
C LYS A 57 18.60 -4.41 23.47
N ALA A 58 17.49 -5.08 23.80
CA ALA A 58 16.18 -4.44 24.01
C ALA A 58 16.09 -3.61 25.31
N TYR A 59 16.76 -4.02 26.39
CA TYR A 59 16.77 -3.28 27.65
C TYR A 59 17.56 -1.96 27.52
N LEU A 60 18.72 -2.00 26.86
CA LEU A 60 19.66 -0.89 26.66
C LEU A 60 19.16 0.22 25.71
N ARG A 61 18.13 -0.03 24.89
CA ARG A 61 17.55 0.99 24.00
C ARG A 61 16.93 2.15 24.76
N THR A 62 17.10 3.38 24.26
CA THR A 62 16.43 4.57 24.78
C THR A 62 14.90 4.49 24.55
N PRO A 63 14.08 5.26 25.30
CA PRO A 63 12.64 5.34 25.05
C PRO A 63 12.30 5.78 23.62
N GLU A 64 13.11 6.70 23.06
CA GLU A 64 12.96 7.21 21.69
C GLU A 64 13.23 6.13 20.64
N GLN A 65 14.29 5.33 20.82
CA GLN A 65 14.58 4.18 19.94
C GLN A 65 13.44 3.15 19.97
N LYS A 66 12.91 2.84 21.16
CA LYS A 66 11.76 1.93 21.31
C LYS A 66 10.50 2.47 20.61
N GLN A 67 10.26 3.78 20.69
CA GLN A 67 9.14 4.42 19.99
C GLN A 67 9.33 4.40 18.46
N ALA A 68 10.53 4.70 17.98
CA ALA A 68 10.86 4.67 16.55
C ALA A 68 10.69 3.27 15.94
N GLU A 69 11.09 2.20 16.64
CA GLU A 69 10.85 0.81 16.22
C GLU A 69 9.35 0.50 16.11
N ILE A 70 8.56 0.90 17.13
CA ILE A 70 7.10 0.71 17.15
C ILE A 70 6.43 1.44 15.98
N ASP A 71 6.85 2.67 15.68
CA ASP A 71 6.26 3.47 14.60
C ASP A 71 6.73 3.02 13.20
N ALA A 72 7.95 2.48 13.06
CA ALA A 72 8.39 1.80 11.84
C ALA A 72 7.54 0.55 11.53
N ILE A 73 7.25 -0.29 12.54
CA ILE A 73 6.38 -1.47 12.40
C ILE A 73 4.95 -1.06 11.99
N LYS A 74 4.42 0.04 12.55
CA LYS A 74 3.11 0.60 12.13
C LYS A 74 3.15 1.10 10.69
N ALA A 75 4.23 1.79 10.28
CA ALA A 75 4.38 2.32 8.93
C ALA A 75 4.43 1.20 7.88
N GLU A 76 5.21 0.14 8.14
CA GLU A 76 5.27 -1.05 7.27
C GLU A 76 3.90 -1.75 7.19
N SER A 77 3.23 -1.92 8.33
CA SER A 77 1.88 -2.50 8.40
C SER A 77 0.85 -1.68 7.60
N ARG A 78 0.92 -0.34 7.68
CA ARG A 78 0.06 0.59 6.92
C ARG A 78 0.34 0.52 5.42
N LEU A 79 1.61 0.51 5.02
CA LEU A 79 2.03 0.39 3.62
C LEU A 79 1.53 -0.93 3.02
N ARG A 80 1.73 -2.06 3.72
CA ARG A 80 1.26 -3.38 3.30
C ARG A 80 -0.27 -3.45 3.21
N TRP A 81 -0.98 -2.87 4.18
CA TRP A 81 -2.43 -2.76 4.15
C TRP A 81 -2.94 -1.90 2.99
N LEU A 82 -2.29 -0.76 2.69
CA LEU A 82 -2.63 0.09 1.55
C LEU A 82 -2.44 -0.64 0.21
N ALA A 83 -1.36 -1.39 0.05
CA ALA A 83 -1.10 -2.16 -1.16
C ALA A 83 -2.19 -3.23 -1.41
N PHE A 84 -2.56 -4.00 -0.39
CA PHE A 84 -3.68 -4.96 -0.48
C PHE A 84 -5.04 -4.26 -0.65
N TYR A 85 -5.28 -3.11 -0.01
CA TYR A 85 -6.50 -2.30 -0.18
C TYR A 85 -6.69 -1.84 -1.63
N TYR A 86 -5.61 -1.55 -2.35
CA TYR A 86 -5.71 -1.26 -3.79
C TYR A 86 -5.97 -2.54 -4.58
N LEU A 87 -5.15 -3.58 -4.42
CA LEU A 87 -5.31 -4.85 -5.17
C LEU A 87 -6.68 -5.53 -4.96
N SER A 88 -7.31 -5.36 -3.78
CA SER A 88 -8.65 -5.91 -3.50
C SER A 88 -9.80 -5.25 -4.30
N ARG A 89 -9.51 -4.26 -5.14
CA ARG A 89 -10.51 -3.53 -5.95
C ARG A 89 -10.38 -3.80 -7.45
N ARG A 90 -9.17 -4.14 -7.91
CA ARG A 90 -8.81 -4.43 -9.32
C ARG A 90 -7.33 -4.76 -9.39
N GLU A 91 -6.90 -5.33 -10.52
CA GLU A 91 -5.49 -5.38 -10.89
C GLU A 91 -4.90 -3.96 -11.02
N TYR A 92 -3.65 -3.83 -10.56
CA TYR A 92 -2.83 -2.64 -10.66
C TYR A 92 -1.45 -3.02 -11.17
N GLY A 93 -0.92 -2.25 -12.12
CA GLY A 93 0.46 -2.40 -12.60
C GLY A 93 1.45 -1.88 -11.55
N LYS A 94 2.69 -2.41 -11.54
CA LYS A 94 3.74 -2.08 -10.56
C LYS A 94 3.96 -0.57 -10.47
N ALA A 95 4.02 0.10 -11.62
CA ALA A 95 4.14 1.56 -11.71
C ALA A 95 2.89 2.33 -11.23
N GLU A 96 1.66 1.84 -11.49
CA GLU A 96 0.43 2.50 -11.01
C GLU A 96 0.27 2.32 -9.49
N LEU A 97 0.62 1.15 -8.96
CA LEU A 97 0.60 0.86 -7.52
C LEU A 97 1.69 1.66 -6.80
N LYS A 98 2.92 1.71 -7.32
CA LYS A 98 4.00 2.56 -6.81
C LYS A 98 3.56 4.02 -6.68
N GLN A 99 3.03 4.60 -7.77
CA GLN A 99 2.56 5.98 -7.74
C GLN A 99 1.47 6.17 -6.68
N LYS A 100 0.51 5.24 -6.55
CA LYS A 100 -0.56 5.35 -5.53
C LYS A 100 -0.08 5.26 -4.08
N LEU A 101 1.04 4.59 -3.82
CA LEU A 101 1.63 4.51 -2.49
C LEU A 101 2.49 5.76 -2.19
N ILE A 102 3.17 6.33 -3.20
CA ILE A 102 3.81 7.65 -3.12
C ILE A 102 2.75 8.75 -2.88
N ASP A 103 1.61 8.71 -3.59
CA ASP A 103 0.43 9.58 -3.39
C ASP A 103 -0.24 9.40 -2.00
N LYS A 104 0.30 8.51 -1.14
CA LYS A 104 -0.12 8.25 0.25
C LYS A 104 1.01 8.44 1.26
N GLU A 105 2.04 9.18 0.86
CA GLU A 105 3.16 9.61 1.70
C GLU A 105 3.87 8.40 2.34
N GLN A 106 4.13 7.38 1.53
CA GLN A 106 4.89 6.19 1.94
C GLN A 106 6.30 6.21 1.34
N ASP A 107 7.23 5.64 2.10
CA ASP A 107 8.65 5.58 1.79
C ASP A 107 8.91 4.86 0.44
N PRO A 108 9.50 5.53 -0.58
CA PRO A 108 9.80 4.92 -1.87
C PRO A 108 10.64 3.64 -1.79
N GLU A 109 11.59 3.55 -0.87
CA GLU A 109 12.46 2.37 -0.75
C GLU A 109 11.68 1.16 -0.21
N LYS A 110 10.80 1.39 0.77
CA LYS A 110 9.89 0.35 1.29
C LYS A 110 8.81 -0.03 0.28
N ILE A 111 8.35 0.92 -0.54
CA ILE A 111 7.42 0.62 -1.64
C ILE A 111 8.07 -0.33 -2.65
N ASP A 112 9.29 -0.06 -3.10
CA ASP A 112 9.95 -0.91 -4.09
C ASP A 112 10.19 -2.33 -3.58
N ALA A 113 10.75 -2.47 -2.37
CA ALA A 113 10.94 -3.78 -1.74
C ALA A 113 9.63 -4.58 -1.56
N LEU A 114 8.52 -3.90 -1.21
CA LEU A 114 7.20 -4.53 -1.10
C LEU A 114 6.63 -4.92 -2.47
N LEU A 115 6.87 -4.12 -3.52
CA LEU A 115 6.40 -4.41 -4.86
C LEU A 115 7.16 -5.58 -5.50
N ASP A 116 8.45 -5.72 -5.23
CA ASP A 116 9.23 -6.90 -5.62
C ASP A 116 8.68 -8.17 -4.94
N GLU A 117 8.40 -8.12 -3.62
CA GLU A 117 7.76 -9.22 -2.89
C GLU A 117 6.36 -9.56 -3.44
N PHE A 118 5.60 -8.56 -3.87
CA PHE A 118 4.25 -8.74 -4.42
C PHE A 118 4.25 -9.27 -5.85
N GLU A 119 5.28 -8.98 -6.64
CA GLU A 119 5.51 -9.57 -7.97
C GLU A 119 5.97 -11.03 -7.84
N GLU A 120 6.94 -11.32 -6.97
CA GLU A 120 7.41 -12.69 -6.68
C GLU A 120 6.26 -13.60 -6.21
N LYS A 121 5.42 -13.11 -5.30
CA LYS A 121 4.25 -13.86 -4.77
C LYS A 121 3.03 -13.81 -5.68
N GLY A 122 3.13 -13.17 -6.85
CA GLY A 122 2.05 -13.05 -7.83
C GLY A 122 0.83 -12.26 -7.36
N TYR A 123 0.90 -11.55 -6.22
CA TYR A 123 -0.17 -10.64 -5.77
C TYR A 123 -0.37 -9.50 -6.77
N GLN A 124 0.72 -9.03 -7.38
CA GLN A 124 0.73 -8.03 -8.44
C GLN A 124 1.11 -8.69 -9.77
N SER A 125 0.55 -8.22 -10.90
CA SER A 125 1.00 -8.62 -12.24
C SER A 125 0.65 -7.56 -13.29
N ASP A 126 1.66 -7.07 -14.01
CA ASP A 126 1.47 -6.14 -15.14
C ASP A 126 0.77 -6.83 -16.32
N TYR A 127 0.94 -8.15 -16.48
CA TYR A 127 0.25 -8.96 -17.47
C TYR A 127 -1.27 -9.04 -17.18
N ARG A 128 -1.67 -9.38 -15.95
CA ARG A 128 -3.10 -9.38 -15.57
C ARG A 128 -3.72 -7.99 -15.66
N THR A 129 -2.98 -6.95 -15.25
CA THR A 129 -3.40 -5.55 -15.39
C THR A 129 -3.64 -5.17 -16.86
N THR A 130 -2.76 -5.62 -17.76
CA THR A 130 -2.85 -5.41 -19.20
C THR A 130 -4.10 -6.07 -19.79
N LEU A 131 -4.34 -7.35 -19.49
CA LEU A 131 -5.56 -8.06 -19.93
C LEU A 131 -6.83 -7.41 -19.36
N MET A 132 -6.84 -7.03 -18.07
CA MET A 132 -7.96 -6.34 -17.45
C MET A 132 -8.28 -5.01 -18.16
N LEU A 133 -7.27 -4.21 -18.50
CA LEU A 133 -7.44 -2.94 -19.22
C LEU A 133 -8.00 -3.16 -20.63
N ILE A 134 -7.57 -4.22 -21.31
CA ILE A 134 -8.08 -4.59 -22.63
C ILE A 134 -9.56 -5.00 -22.52
N ARG A 135 -9.91 -5.92 -21.60
CA ARG A 135 -11.30 -6.34 -21.32
C ARG A 135 -12.20 -5.16 -20.93
N GLU A 136 -11.71 -4.22 -20.12
CA GLU A 136 -12.43 -2.99 -19.75
C GLU A 136 -12.81 -2.14 -20.97
N ASN A 137 -11.96 -2.11 -22.00
CA ASN A 137 -12.19 -1.31 -23.20
C ASN A 137 -13.07 -2.04 -24.24
N ILE A 138 -12.87 -3.35 -24.45
CA ILE A 138 -13.74 -4.17 -25.30
C ILE A 138 -15.18 -4.09 -24.81
N ARG A 139 -15.42 -4.27 -23.50
CA ARG A 139 -16.75 -4.14 -22.86
C ARG A 139 -17.39 -2.75 -23.00
N LYS A 140 -16.59 -1.71 -23.29
CA LYS A 140 -17.06 -0.34 -23.55
C LYS A 140 -17.25 -0.03 -25.05
N GLY A 141 -17.16 -1.03 -25.93
CA GLY A 141 -17.28 -0.88 -27.39
C GLY A 141 -16.12 -0.10 -28.02
N ARG A 142 -14.92 -0.12 -27.41
CA ARG A 142 -13.79 0.71 -27.82
C ARG A 142 -12.81 -0.07 -28.68
N GLY A 143 -12.78 0.22 -29.98
CA GLY A 143 -11.87 -0.39 -30.96
C GLY A 143 -10.37 -0.23 -30.65
N ARG A 144 -9.53 -1.07 -31.28
CA ARG A 144 -8.07 -1.19 -31.05
C ARG A 144 -7.31 0.13 -30.88
N GLY A 145 -7.65 1.18 -31.64
CA GLY A 145 -6.98 2.48 -31.56
C GLY A 145 -7.23 3.22 -30.24
N ARG A 146 -8.43 3.07 -29.65
CA ARG A 146 -8.74 3.58 -28.31
C ARG A 146 -8.10 2.73 -27.22
N ILE A 147 -7.98 1.42 -27.41
CA ILE A 147 -7.22 0.53 -26.51
C ILE A 147 -5.77 1.00 -26.44
N LYS A 148 -5.09 1.13 -27.58
CA LYS A 148 -3.70 1.62 -27.65
C LYS A 148 -3.55 3.01 -27.02
N GLN A 149 -4.52 3.93 -27.25
CA GLN A 149 -4.55 5.25 -26.58
C GLN A 149 -4.68 5.19 -25.04
N GLU A 150 -5.38 4.21 -24.48
CA GLU A 150 -5.58 4.08 -23.03
C GLU A 150 -4.31 3.67 -22.28
N PHE A 151 -3.44 2.84 -22.88
CA PHE A 151 -2.12 2.51 -22.31
C PHE A 151 -1.27 3.77 -22.12
N TYR A 152 -1.11 4.57 -23.19
CA TYR A 152 -0.39 5.85 -23.13
C TYR A 152 -1.01 6.81 -22.10
N ARG A 153 -2.34 6.94 -22.06
CA ARG A 153 -3.02 7.84 -21.11
C ARG A 153 -2.84 7.41 -19.65
N LYS A 154 -2.78 6.10 -19.39
CA LYS A 154 -2.51 5.53 -18.06
C LYS A 154 -1.01 5.46 -17.71
N LYS A 155 -0.12 5.84 -18.62
CA LYS A 155 1.35 5.67 -18.52
C LYS A 155 1.78 4.22 -18.27
N ILE A 156 1.00 3.26 -18.77
CA ILE A 156 1.34 1.83 -18.71
C ILE A 156 2.11 1.49 -19.99
N ALA A 157 3.18 0.69 -19.87
CA ALA A 157 3.93 0.21 -21.03
C ALA A 157 3.00 -0.56 -21.98
N MET A 158 2.98 -0.18 -23.25
CA MET A 158 2.17 -0.89 -24.25
C MET A 158 2.91 -2.18 -24.65
N PRO A 159 2.30 -3.37 -24.50
CA PRO A 159 2.93 -4.63 -24.89
C PRO A 159 3.14 -4.70 -26.40
N GLY A 160 4.23 -5.33 -26.84
CA GLY A 160 4.53 -5.50 -28.28
C GLY A 160 3.49 -6.37 -28.98
N ASN A 161 3.02 -7.43 -28.31
CA ASN A 161 2.03 -8.37 -28.81
C ASN A 161 0.58 -7.99 -28.43
N ILE A 162 0.27 -6.69 -28.34
CA ILE A 162 -1.04 -6.21 -27.87
C ILE A 162 -2.24 -6.79 -28.64
N ASP A 163 -2.06 -7.11 -29.92
CA ASP A 163 -3.15 -7.62 -30.74
C ASP A 163 -3.45 -9.11 -30.42
N GLU A 164 -2.46 -9.94 -30.05
CA GLU A 164 -2.67 -11.28 -29.45
C GLU A 164 -3.41 -11.18 -28.11
N LEU A 165 -3.01 -10.23 -27.27
CA LEU A 165 -3.61 -9.99 -25.94
C LEU A 165 -5.04 -9.46 -26.02
N ILE A 166 -5.43 -8.88 -27.16
CA ILE A 166 -6.81 -8.49 -27.48
C ILE A 166 -7.68 -9.73 -27.70
N ASP A 167 -7.18 -10.73 -28.42
CA ASP A 167 -7.93 -11.93 -28.74
C ASP A 167 -7.99 -12.89 -27.53
N MET A 168 -6.90 -13.03 -26.77
CA MET A 168 -6.91 -13.69 -25.45
C MET A 168 -7.84 -13.01 -24.44
N ALA A 169 -7.89 -11.67 -24.43
CA ALA A 169 -8.81 -10.94 -23.58
C ALA A 169 -10.28 -11.23 -23.93
N ASN A 170 -10.58 -11.49 -25.19
CA ASN A 170 -11.92 -11.85 -25.65
C ASN A 170 -12.30 -13.29 -25.28
N SER A 171 -11.42 -14.27 -25.54
CA SER A 171 -11.71 -15.69 -25.31
C SER A 171 -11.93 -16.05 -23.85
N GLU A 172 -11.17 -15.44 -22.93
CA GLU A 172 -11.36 -15.60 -21.47
C GLU A 172 -12.60 -14.87 -20.92
N SER A 173 -13.29 -14.03 -21.71
CA SER A 173 -14.55 -13.38 -21.28
C SER A 173 -15.75 -14.33 -21.49
N GLU A 174 -15.58 -15.59 -21.10
CA GLU A 174 -16.30 -16.75 -21.65
C GLU A 174 -17.77 -16.88 -21.18
N GLU A 175 -18.17 -16.07 -20.19
CA GLU A 175 -19.55 -15.92 -19.67
C GLU A 175 -20.60 -15.56 -20.75
N PHE A 176 -20.18 -15.26 -21.98
CA PHE A 176 -21.06 -14.97 -23.13
C PHE A 176 -21.08 -16.06 -24.22
N ARG A 177 -20.29 -17.14 -24.13
CA ARG A 177 -20.29 -18.21 -25.16
C ARG A 177 -21.58 -19.04 -25.20
N GLU A 178 -22.31 -19.12 -24.09
CA GLU A 178 -23.56 -19.92 -23.97
C GLU A 178 -24.74 -19.36 -24.80
N PHE A 179 -24.65 -18.11 -25.28
CA PHE A 179 -25.72 -17.41 -26.01
C PHE A 179 -25.43 -17.20 -27.50
N VAL A 180 -24.40 -17.83 -28.06
CA VAL A 180 -24.06 -17.73 -29.50
C VAL A 180 -24.45 -19.02 -30.20
N ASP A 181 -25.27 -18.93 -31.25
CA ASP A 181 -25.63 -20.09 -32.07
C ASP A 181 -24.37 -20.74 -32.67
N PRO A 182 -24.23 -22.09 -32.62
CA PRO A 182 -23.01 -22.79 -33.06
C PRO A 182 -22.74 -22.70 -34.57
N ASP A 183 -23.64 -22.08 -35.34
CA ASP A 183 -23.55 -21.83 -36.79
C ASP A 183 -23.14 -20.38 -37.12
N ASP A 184 -23.09 -19.44 -36.15
CA ASP A 184 -22.68 -18.02 -36.34
C ASP A 184 -21.13 -17.86 -36.43
N SER A 185 -20.54 -18.65 -37.34
CA SER A 185 -19.25 -18.46 -38.02
C SER A 185 -18.09 -17.80 -37.25
N LEU A 186 -17.33 -18.62 -36.52
CA LEU A 186 -15.85 -18.73 -36.64
C LEU A 186 -14.99 -17.44 -36.79
N VAL A 187 -15.35 -16.32 -36.15
CA VAL A 187 -14.44 -15.18 -36.01
C VAL A 187 -13.46 -15.49 -34.87
N GLU A 188 -12.24 -15.92 -35.20
CA GLU A 188 -11.13 -15.87 -34.25
C GLU A 188 -10.85 -14.41 -33.88
N GLY A 189 -10.86 -14.11 -32.58
CA GLY A 189 -10.58 -12.78 -32.03
C GLY A 189 -11.82 -11.93 -31.73
N VAL A 190 -11.67 -10.61 -31.80
CA VAL A 190 -12.74 -9.64 -31.48
C VAL A 190 -13.50 -9.18 -32.73
N ASP A 191 -14.83 -9.41 -32.75
CA ASP A 191 -15.71 -8.79 -33.75
C ASP A 191 -15.91 -7.28 -33.48
N TRP A 192 -15.00 -6.50 -34.06
CA TRP A 192 -15.04 -5.04 -34.03
C TRP A 192 -16.22 -4.43 -34.78
N LEU A 193 -16.82 -5.14 -35.75
CA LEU A 193 -17.94 -4.62 -36.52
C LEU A 193 -19.23 -4.71 -35.70
N LYS A 194 -19.53 -5.86 -35.09
CA LYS A 194 -20.66 -6.08 -34.17
C LYS A 194 -20.58 -5.13 -32.98
N LEU A 195 -19.40 -4.93 -32.39
CA LEU A 195 -19.18 -3.92 -31.34
C LEU A 195 -19.42 -2.48 -31.82
N ALA A 196 -18.98 -2.11 -33.03
CA ALA A 196 -19.21 -0.77 -33.59
C ALA A 196 -20.69 -0.53 -33.94
N VAL A 197 -21.37 -1.54 -34.49
CA VAL A 197 -22.82 -1.50 -34.79
C VAL A 197 -23.63 -1.33 -33.51
N VAL A 198 -23.34 -2.10 -32.46
CA VAL A 198 -24.00 -1.96 -31.15
C VAL A 198 -23.74 -0.58 -30.53
N ALA A 199 -22.50 -0.07 -30.59
CA ALA A 199 -22.17 1.27 -30.09
C ALA A 199 -22.89 2.38 -30.88
N ARG A 200 -23.03 2.22 -32.21
CA ARG A 200 -23.82 3.10 -33.08
C ARG A 200 -25.30 3.05 -32.70
N THR A 201 -25.90 1.86 -32.64
CA THR A 201 -27.33 1.69 -32.32
C THR A 201 -27.65 2.31 -30.96
N LYS A 202 -26.78 2.12 -29.96
CA LYS A 202 -26.93 2.72 -28.64
C LYS A 202 -26.83 4.26 -28.61
N LYS A 203 -26.16 4.90 -29.57
CA LYS A 203 -26.04 6.38 -29.66
C LYS A 203 -27.13 7.01 -30.55
N TYR A 204 -27.59 6.30 -31.59
CA TYR A 204 -28.39 6.90 -32.67
C TYR A 204 -29.69 6.15 -33.05
N GLY A 205 -29.95 4.97 -32.47
CA GLY A 205 -31.05 4.09 -32.89
C GLY A 205 -30.66 3.17 -34.06
N ASP A 206 -31.64 2.40 -34.55
CA ASP A 206 -31.41 1.35 -35.55
C ASP A 206 -31.16 1.89 -36.97
N ASP A 207 -31.64 3.09 -37.26
CA ASP A 207 -31.36 3.83 -38.50
C ASP A 207 -29.92 4.34 -38.59
N LEU A 208 -29.46 4.64 -39.81
CA LEU A 208 -28.14 5.21 -40.06
C LEU A 208 -28.21 6.74 -40.00
N PRO A 209 -27.37 7.42 -39.17
CA PRO A 209 -27.25 8.87 -39.16
C PRO A 209 -26.96 9.42 -40.57
N THR A 210 -27.95 10.05 -41.18
CA THR A 210 -27.79 10.70 -42.50
C THR A 210 -27.34 12.14 -42.32
N GLU A 211 -27.86 12.86 -41.33
CA GLU A 211 -27.50 14.25 -41.05
C GLU A 211 -26.02 14.44 -40.69
N GLN A 212 -25.45 15.55 -41.16
CA GLN A 212 -24.03 15.86 -40.96
C GLN A 212 -23.74 16.44 -39.57
N LYS A 213 -24.75 16.98 -38.87
CA LYS A 213 -24.63 17.46 -37.48
C LYS A 213 -24.44 16.31 -36.46
N GLU A 214 -24.93 15.12 -36.79
CA GLU A 214 -24.86 13.94 -35.92
C GLU A 214 -23.51 13.22 -35.98
N LYS A 215 -22.66 13.57 -36.95
CA LYS A 215 -21.39 12.90 -37.29
C LYS A 215 -20.15 13.48 -36.59
N SER A 216 -20.36 14.40 -35.65
CA SER A 216 -19.33 15.01 -34.79
C SER A 216 -19.33 14.44 -33.37
#